data_AF-A0A9E3IJI9-F1
#
_entry.id   AF-A0A9E3IJI9-F1
#
_cell.length_a   1.000
_cell.length_b   1.000
_cell.length_c   1.000
_cell.angle_alpha   90.00
_cell.angle_beta   90.00
_cell.angle_gamma   90.00
#
_symmetry.space_group_name_H-M   'P 1'
#
loop_
_entity.id
_entity.type
_entity.pdbx_description
1 polymer ?
#
loop_
_entity_poly.entity_id
_entity_poly.type
_entity_poly.pdbx_seq_one_letter_code
_entity_poly.pdbx_strand_id
1 'polypeptide(L)' 'MRADFAWPKPDKRREFLRVRRNASGGLDLYRNQGSGVLTSLAWGDGLADIAPGQTVQPGDMVRYLSLAELAP' A
#
# COMPACT_ATOMS: atom_id res chain seq x y z
N MET A 1 5.66 -8.57 -0.20
CA MET A 1 5.64 -8.28 1.25
C MET A 1 4.26 -8.61 1.79
N ARG A 2 4.15 -9.05 3.04
CA ARG A 2 2.87 -9.46 3.65
C ARG A 2 2.00 -8.23 3.92
N ALA A 3 0.75 -8.25 3.49
CA ALA A 3 -0.25 -7.26 3.86
C ALA A 3 -0.81 -7.59 5.25
N ASP A 4 -0.78 -6.64 6.18
CA ASP A 4 -1.49 -6.76 7.48
C ASP A 4 -2.77 -5.88 7.46
N PHE A 5 -3.32 -5.68 6.26
CA PHE A 5 -4.52 -4.88 5.99
C PHE A 5 -5.45 -5.60 5.02
N ALA A 6 -6.70 -5.13 4.93
CA ALA A 6 -7.65 -5.58 3.93
C ALA A 6 -7.89 -4.50 2.85
N TRP A 7 -8.04 -4.94 1.60
CA TRP A 7 -8.51 -4.13 0.47
C TRP A 7 -9.64 -4.87 -0.26
N PRO A 8 -10.88 -4.79 0.25
CA PRO A 8 -11.98 -5.63 -0.23
C PRO A 8 -12.69 -5.07 -1.47
N LYS A 9 -12.43 -3.81 -1.83
CA LYS A 9 -13.09 -3.11 -2.95
C LYS A 9 -12.05 -2.81 -4.03
N PRO A 10 -11.93 -3.66 -5.04
CA PRO A 10 -10.95 -3.45 -6.10
C PRO A 10 -11.40 -2.33 -7.05
N ASP A 11 -10.46 -1.52 -7.55
CA ASP A 11 -10.68 -0.60 -8.67
C ASP A 11 -10.41 -1.30 -10.02
N LYS A 12 -10.98 -0.77 -11.11
CA LYS A 12 -10.68 -1.23 -12.49
C LYS A 12 -9.29 -0.77 -12.95
N ARG A 13 -8.70 0.19 -12.24
CA ARG A 13 -7.34 0.69 -12.46
C ARG A 13 -6.37 -0.05 -11.54
N ARG A 14 -5.08 -0.02 -11.90
CA ARG A 14 -4.01 -0.41 -10.99
C ARG A 14 -3.95 0.61 -9.86
N GLU A 15 -3.90 0.14 -8.62
CA GLU A 15 -3.88 1.00 -7.44
C GLU A 15 -2.51 0.95 -6.77
N PHE A 16 -2.02 2.11 -6.35
CA PHE A 16 -0.79 2.24 -5.57
C PHE A 16 -1.13 2.71 -4.17
N LEU A 17 -1.34 1.76 -3.26
CA LEU A 17 -1.79 2.04 -1.91
C LEU A 17 -0.62 2.48 -1.04
N ARG A 18 -0.72 3.62 -0.36
CA ARG A 18 0.30 4.07 0.58
C ARG A 18 0.30 3.17 1.80
N VAL A 19 1.47 2.61 2.07
CA VAL A 19 1.69 1.65 3.15
C VAL A 19 2.95 2.00 3.92
N ARG A 20 3.01 1.54 5.17
CA ARG A 20 4.19 1.65 6.03
C ARG A 20 4.62 0.25 6.44
N ARG A 21 5.93 0.01 6.55
CA ARG A 21 6.41 -1.25 7.12
C ARG A 21 6.19 -1.22 8.63
N ASN A 22 5.56 -2.28 9.17
CA ASN A 22 5.31 -2.40 10.60
C ASN A 22 6.40 -3.22 11.29
N ALA A 23 6.41 -3.20 12.63
CA ALA A 23 7.40 -3.93 13.43
C ALA A 23 7.29 -5.46 13.30
N SER A 24 6.14 -5.97 12.85
CA SER A 24 5.88 -7.40 12.61
C SER A 24 6.37 -7.87 11.22
N GLY A 25 7.06 -7.01 10.46
CA GLY A 25 7.58 -7.32 9.13
C GLY A 25 6.52 -7.33 8.02
N GLY A 26 5.31 -6.83 8.29
CA GLY A 26 4.23 -6.66 7.32
C GLY A 26 4.01 -5.20 6.92
N LEU A 27 2.88 -4.95 6.27
CA LEU A 27 2.49 -3.64 5.79
C LEU A 27 1.20 -3.17 6.48
N ASP A 28 1.23 -1.96 7.01
CA ASP A 28 0.04 -1.23 7.47
C ASP A 28 -0.46 -0.30 6.38
N LEU A 29 -1.77 -0.25 6.17
CA LEU A 29 -2.40 0.62 5.18
C LEU A 29 -2.70 1.99 5.77
N TYR A 30 -2.34 3.06 5.05
CA TYR A 30 -2.78 4.39 5.44
C TYR A 30 -4.30 4.53 5.24
N ARG A 31 -5.02 4.98 6.28
CA ARG A 31 -6.49 5.04 6.29
C ARG A 31 -7.14 5.82 5.15
N ASN A 32 -6.47 6.83 4.60
CA ASN A 32 -7.03 7.70 3.55
C ASN A 32 -6.18 7.63 2.27
N GLN A 33 -6.69 6.89 1.29
CA GLN A 33 -6.02 6.66 0.02
C GLN A 33 -6.33 7.71 -1.07
N GLY A 34 -6.96 8.85 -0.74
CA GLY A 34 -7.15 9.96 -1.68
C GLY A 34 -5.84 10.64 -2.08
N SER A 35 -5.63 10.91 -3.37
CA SER A 35 -4.38 11.45 -3.91
C SER A 35 -4.07 12.88 -3.45
N GLY A 36 -5.08 13.67 -3.06
CA GLY A 36 -4.91 15.02 -2.51
C GLY A 36 -4.36 15.08 -1.08
N VAL A 37 -4.11 13.92 -0.44
CA VAL A 37 -3.64 13.84 0.94
C VAL A 37 -2.12 13.69 0.96
N LEU A 38 -1.41 14.81 0.78
CA LEU A 38 0.07 14.82 0.75
C LEU A 38 0.69 14.32 2.07
N THR A 39 0.00 14.45 3.20
CA THR A 39 0.44 13.89 4.50
C THR A 39 0.63 12.37 4.47
N SER A 40 -0.01 11.66 3.52
CA SER A 40 0.16 10.22 3.37
C SER A 40 1.55 9.81 2.88
N LEU A 41 2.26 10.68 2.15
CA LEU A 41 3.64 10.42 1.70
C LEU A 41 4.66 10.60 2.82
N ALA A 42 4.39 11.49 3.78
CA ALA A 42 5.24 11.64 4.97
C ALA A 42 5.04 10.48 5.97
N TRP A 43 3.91 9.79 5.90
CA TRP A 43 3.60 8.66 6.79
C TRP A 43 4.05 7.31 6.23
N GLY A 44 3.92 7.11 4.92
CA GLY A 44 4.20 5.83 4.26
C GLY A 44 5.68 5.69 3.87
N ASP A 45 6.21 4.48 4.00
CA ASP A 45 7.56 4.14 3.53
C ASP A 45 7.56 3.63 2.08
N GLY A 46 6.38 3.38 1.51
CA GLY A 46 6.23 2.72 0.22
C GLY A 46 4.81 2.65 -0.31
N LEU A 47 4.69 1.98 -1.44
CA LEU A 47 3.44 1.71 -2.14
C LEU A 47 3.22 0.19 -2.27
N ALA A 48 2.01 -0.28 -2.02
CA ALA A 48 1.57 -1.59 -2.46
C ALA A 48 0.97 -1.47 -3.87
N ASP A 49 1.53 -2.21 -4.82
CA ASP A 49 1.08 -2.26 -6.22
C ASP A 49 0.00 -3.35 -6.36
N ILE A 50 -1.25 -2.91 -6.54
CA ILE A 50 -2.44 -3.75 -6.61
C ILE A 50 -2.94 -3.79 -8.06
N ALA A 51 -3.02 -4.99 -8.62
CA ALA A 51 -3.50 -5.16 -10.00
C ALA A 51 -4.97 -4.75 -10.14
N PRO A 52 -5.41 -4.34 -11.35
CA PRO A 52 -6.84 -4.12 -11.63
C PRO A 52 -7.71 -5.29 -11.17
N GLY A 53 -8.79 -5.02 -10.44
CA GLY A 53 -9.71 -6.06 -9.97
C GLY A 53 -9.21 -6.88 -8.78
N GLN A 54 -7.98 -6.66 -8.28
CA GLN A 54 -7.40 -7.43 -7.18
C GLN A 54 -7.92 -6.98 -5.82
N THR A 55 -8.35 -7.95 -5.01
CA THR A 55 -8.59 -7.75 -3.58
C THR A 55 -7.39 -8.20 -2.76
N VAL A 56 -7.29 -7.72 -1.53
CA VAL A 56 -6.24 -8.10 -0.57
C VAL A 56 -6.86 -8.46 0.76
N GLN A 57 -6.43 -9.57 1.34
CA GLN A 57 -6.72 -9.98 2.70
C GLN A 57 -5.45 -9.92 3.56
N PRO A 58 -5.57 -9.72 4.89
CA PRO A 58 -4.43 -9.83 5.78
C PRO A 58 -3.77 -11.21 5.65
N GLY A 59 -2.44 -11.23 5.51
CA GLY A 59 -1.65 -12.43 5.22
C GLY A 59 -1.24 -12.58 3.75
N ASP A 60 -1.93 -11.91 2.82
CA ASP A 60 -1.60 -11.97 1.40
C ASP A 60 -0.24 -11.33 1.09
N MET A 61 0.42 -11.83 0.05
CA MET A 61 1.66 -11.24 -0.44
C MET A 61 1.35 -10.24 -1.56
N VAL A 62 1.78 -8.99 -1.36
CA VAL A 62 1.65 -7.91 -2.34
C VAL A 62 3.02 -7.42 -2.81
N ARG A 63 3.08 -6.84 -4.01
CA ARG A 63 4.30 -6.18 -4.48
C ARG A 63 4.47 -4.86 -3.75
N TYR A 64 5.60 -4.71 -3.07
CA TYR A 64 5.98 -3.49 -2.36
C TYR A 64 6.99 -2.71 -3.19
N LEU A 65 6.75 -1.40 -3.34
CA LEU A 65 7.65 -0.45 -3.99
C LEU A 65 8.11 0.54 -2.92
N SER A 66 9.40 0.57 -2.60
CA SER A 66 9.92 1.50 -1.59
C SER A 66 9.92 2.92 -2.14
N LEU A 67 9.41 3.89 -1.37
CA LEU A 67 9.52 5.30 -1.76
C LEU A 67 10.97 5.80 -1.72
N ALA A 68 11.81 5.22 -0.83
CA ALA A 68 13.22 5.55 -0.74
C ALA A 68 14.00 5.18 -2.01
N GLU A 69 13.56 4.15 -2.74
CA GLU A 69 14.17 3.70 -4.00
C GLU A 69 13.65 4.48 -5.23
N LEU A 70 12.64 5.33 -5.04
CA LEU A 70 12.02 6.15 -6.09
C LEU A 70 12.40 7.63 -5.98
N ALA A 71 12.97 8.04 -4.85
CA ALA A 71 13.55 9.37 -4.69
C ALA A 71 14.94 9.41 -5.35
N PRO A 72 15.31 10.50 -6.05
CA PRO A 72 16.60 10.65 -6.73
C PRO A 72 17.78 10.71 -5.76
#